data_AF-A0AAU4DBD3-F1
#
_entry.id   AF-A0AAU4DBD3-F1
#
_cell.length_a   1.000
_cell.length_b   1.000
_cell.length_c   1.000
_cell.angle_alpha   90.00
_cell.angle_beta   90.00
_cell.angle_gamma   90.00
#
_symmetry.space_group_name_H-M   'P 1'
#
loop_
_entity.id
_entity.type
_entity.pdbx_description
1 polymer ?
#
loop_
_entity_poly.entity_id
_entity_poly.type
_entity_poly.pdbx_seq_one_letter_code
_entity_poly.pdbx_strand_id
1 'polypeptide(L)' 'MTQVSATAAETKKAMARESAATKTWRHVIQPDADAAANYLNITPAQGPGEATITTRPDGQIDVIFLL' A
#
# COMPACT_ATOMS: atom_id res chain seq x y z
N MET A 1 12.18 -9.95 -13.22
CA MET A 1 12.46 -9.11 -12.03
C MET A 1 12.22 -7.65 -12.43
N THR A 2 11.41 -6.92 -11.64
CA THR A 2 11.58 -5.47 -11.40
C THR A 2 11.08 -4.45 -12.45
N GLN A 3 9.78 -4.45 -12.78
CA GLN A 3 9.13 -3.24 -13.35
C GLN A 3 7.84 -2.84 -12.62
N VAL A 4 7.11 -3.81 -12.07
CA VAL A 4 5.86 -3.56 -11.30
C VAL A 4 6.11 -2.77 -10.00
N SER A 5 7.28 -2.92 -9.37
CA SER A 5 7.61 -2.24 -8.11
C SER A 5 7.90 -0.73 -8.27
N ALA A 6 8.53 -0.33 -9.37
CA ALA A 6 8.84 1.09 -9.62
C ALA A 6 7.56 1.91 -9.87
N THR A 7 6.64 1.35 -10.65
CA THR A 7 5.33 1.98 -10.90
C THR A 7 4.51 2.09 -9.62
N ALA A 8 4.43 1.01 -8.82
CA ALA A 8 3.71 1.03 -7.55
C ALA A 8 4.28 2.08 -6.56
N ALA A 9 5.60 2.26 -6.55
CA ALA A 9 6.24 3.27 -5.72
C ALA A 9 5.92 4.69 -6.15
N GLU A 10 5.93 4.99 -7.45
CA GLU A 10 5.56 6.33 -7.92
C GLU A 10 4.07 6.61 -7.70
N THR A 11 3.21 5.60 -7.90
CA THR A 11 1.77 5.73 -7.58
C THR A 11 1.55 6.03 -6.10
N LYS A 12 2.18 5.27 -5.19
CA LYS A 12 2.04 5.51 -3.74
C LYS A 12 2.57 6.89 -3.34
N LYS A 13 3.69 7.34 -3.92
CA LYS A 13 4.23 8.69 -3.72
C LYS A 13 3.28 9.77 -4.23
N ALA A 14 2.66 9.59 -5.39
CA ALA A 14 1.68 10.52 -5.92
C ALA A 14 0.46 10.63 -4.99
N MET A 15 -0.05 9.50 -4.48
CA MET A 15 -1.14 9.49 -3.50
C MET A 15 -0.75 10.20 -2.20
N ALA A 16 0.51 10.04 -1.75
CA ALA A 16 1.01 10.71 -0.55
C ALA A 16 1.13 12.23 -0.74
N ARG A 17 1.55 12.68 -1.93
CA ARG A 17 1.58 14.11 -2.29
C ARG A 17 0.18 14.73 -2.28
N GLU A 18 -0.83 13.99 -2.75
CA GLU A 18 -2.24 14.42 -2.69
C GLU A 18 -2.74 14.53 -1.23
N SER A 19 -2.33 13.61 -0.37
CA SER A 19 -2.71 13.59 1.05
C SER A 19 -1.87 14.50 1.96
N ALA A 20 -0.99 15.34 1.40
CA ALA A 20 -0.01 16.13 2.16
C ALA A 20 -0.60 17.06 3.24
N ALA A 21 -1.86 17.49 3.11
CA ALA A 21 -2.53 18.34 4.09
C ALA A 21 -3.35 17.56 5.13
N THR A 22 -3.85 16.37 4.78
CA THR A 22 -4.79 15.59 5.60
C THR A 22 -4.58 14.10 5.40
N LYS A 23 -4.31 13.40 6.50
CA LYS A 23 -4.15 11.94 6.46
C LYS A 23 -5.44 11.27 5.97
N THR A 24 -5.33 10.43 4.95
CA THR A 24 -6.45 9.78 4.28
C THR A 24 -6.25 8.27 4.24
N TRP A 25 -7.28 7.52 4.65
CA TRP A 25 -7.28 6.07 4.49
C TRP A 25 -7.46 5.71 3.01
N ARG A 26 -6.57 4.87 2.51
CA ARG A 26 -6.54 4.38 1.12
C ARG A 26 -6.67 2.87 1.12
N HIS A 27 -7.13 2.33 0.00
CA HIS A 27 -7.31 0.91 -0.20
C HIS A 27 -6.66 0.50 -1.51
N VAL A 28 -5.87 -0.58 -1.47
CA VAL A 28 -5.32 -1.25 -2.64
C VAL A 28 -5.45 -2.75 -2.51
N ILE A 29 -5.34 -3.42 -3.65
CA ILE A 29 -5.39 -4.86 -3.78
C ILE A 29 -3.99 -5.35 -4.15
N GLN A 30 -3.47 -6.32 -3.40
CA GLN A 30 -2.18 -6.95 -3.67
C GLN A 30 -2.37 -8.42 -4.01
N PRO A 31 -1.51 -9.00 -4.86
CA PRO A 31 -1.68 -10.37 -5.36
C PRO A 31 -1.47 -11.43 -4.27
N ASP A 32 -0.66 -11.14 -3.26
CA ASP A 32 -0.29 -12.05 -2.19
C ASP A 32 0.22 -11.29 -0.95
N ALA A 33 0.47 -12.03 0.13
CA ALA A 33 0.89 -11.47 1.42
C ALA A 33 2.27 -10.78 1.36
N ASP A 34 3.20 -11.31 0.56
CA ASP A 34 4.54 -10.73 0.41
C ASP A 34 4.48 -9.39 -0.33
N ALA A 35 3.67 -9.31 -1.40
CA ALA A 35 3.42 -8.07 -2.11
C ALA A 35 2.74 -7.02 -1.22
N ALA A 36 1.80 -7.44 -0.37
CA ALA A 36 1.17 -6.57 0.63
C ALA A 36 2.17 -6.01 1.64
N ALA A 37 2.99 -6.88 2.24
CA ALA A 37 4.03 -6.47 3.19
C ALA A 37 5.05 -5.53 2.52
N ASN A 38 5.50 -5.85 1.30
CA ASN A 38 6.41 -5.02 0.54
C ASN A 38 5.80 -3.65 0.23
N TYR A 39 4.53 -3.59 -0.19
CA TYR A 39 3.84 -2.33 -0.49
C TYR A 39 3.75 -1.40 0.72
N LEU A 40 3.50 -1.93 1.92
CA LEU A 40 3.48 -1.13 3.16
C LEU A 40 4.85 -0.53 3.51
N ASN A 41 5.94 -1.18 3.08
CA ASN A 41 7.32 -0.71 3.28
C ASN A 41 7.82 0.25 2.19
N ILE A 42 7.11 0.41 1.07
CA ILE A 42 7.41 1.44 0.06
C ILE A 42 7.16 2.83 0.68
N THR A 43 8.04 3.78 0.44
CA THR A 43 7.88 5.17 0.90
C THR A 43 6.55 5.79 0.45
N PRO A 44 5.74 6.39 1.35
CA PRO A 44 5.94 6.45 2.80
C PRO A 44 5.64 5.11 3.49
N ALA A 45 6.58 4.64 4.30
CA ALA A 45 6.44 3.40 5.05
C ALA A 45 5.40 3.57 6.17
N GLN A 46 4.60 2.54 6.40
CA GLN A 46 3.50 2.58 7.36
C GLN A 46 3.97 2.18 8.76
N GLY A 47 3.62 2.99 9.77
CA GLY A 47 3.90 2.73 11.18
C GLY A 47 2.80 1.93 11.90
N PRO A 48 2.95 1.69 13.21
CA PRO A 48 1.94 1.01 14.02
C PRO A 48 0.58 1.72 13.95
N GLY A 49 -0.47 0.98 13.63
CA GLY A 49 -1.84 1.52 13.52
C GLY A 49 -2.14 2.27 12.22
N GLU A 50 -1.18 2.37 11.29
CA GLU A 50 -1.37 3.05 10.00
C GLU A 50 -1.80 2.10 8.88
N ALA A 51 -1.97 0.80 9.15
CA ALA A 51 -2.45 -0.15 8.16
C ALA A 51 -3.21 -1.33 8.78
N THR A 52 -4.11 -1.91 7.98
CA THR A 52 -4.74 -3.21 8.23
C THR A 52 -4.78 -4.01 6.94
N ILE A 53 -4.72 -5.34 7.07
CA ILE A 53 -4.57 -6.28 5.96
C ILE A 53 -5.58 -7.40 6.13
N THR A 54 -6.31 -7.76 5.07
CA THR A 54 -7.28 -8.86 5.09
C THR A 54 -7.09 -9.76 3.86
N THR A 55 -7.06 -11.07 4.07
CA THR A 55 -7.02 -12.07 3.00
C THR A 55 -8.40 -12.25 2.37
N ARG A 56 -8.47 -12.32 1.04
CA ARG A 56 -9.68 -12.69 0.31
C ARG A 56 -9.74 -14.19 -0.02
N PRO A 57 -10.93 -14.73 -0.28
CA PRO A 57 -11.09 -16.13 -0.70
C PRO A 57 -10.37 -16.50 -2.00
N ASP A 58 -10.07 -15.53 -2.86
CA ASP A 58 -9.36 -15.73 -4.14
C ASP A 58 -7.83 -15.67 -4.01
N GLY A 59 -7.30 -15.57 -2.79
CA GLY A 59 -5.87 -15.52 -2.50
C GLY A 59 -5.25 -14.12 -2.56
N GLN A 60 -5.99 -13.11 -3.03
CA GLN A 60 -5.54 -11.72 -3.02
C GLN A 60 -5.67 -11.10 -1.63
N ILE A 61 -5.02 -9.94 -1.46
CA ILE A 61 -4.93 -9.24 -0.19
C ILE A 61 -5.50 -7.83 -0.30
N ASP A 62 -6.46 -7.50 0.55
CA ASP A 62 -6.88 -6.13 0.81
C ASP A 62 -5.88 -5.44 1.73
N VAL A 63 -5.33 -4.31 1.28
CA VAL A 63 -4.45 -3.46 2.08
C VAL A 63 -5.11 -2.11 2.25
N ILE A 64 -5.45 -1.78 3.49
CA ILE A 64 -6.00 -0.49 3.87
C ILE A 64 -4.94 0.23 4.70
N PHE A 65 -4.57 1.44 4.31
CA PHE A 65 -3.41 2.14 4.88
C PHE A 65 -3.60 3.65 4.90
N LEU A 66 -2.83 4.33 5.73
CA LEU A 66 -2.94 5.77 5.98
C LEU A 66 -1.84 6.53 5.24
N LEU A 67 -2.23 7.49 4.39
CA LEU A 67 -1.30 8.41 3.72
C LEU A 67 -1.49 9.83 4.22
#